data_AF-A0A822X4Q2-F1
#
_entry.id   AF-A0A822X4Q2-F1
#
_cell.length_a   1.000
_cell.length_b   1.000
_cell.length_c   1.000
_cell.angle_alpha   90.00
_cell.angle_beta   90.00
_cell.angle_gamma   90.00
#
_symmetry.space_group_name_H-M   'P 1'
#
loop_
_entity.id
_entity.type
_entity.pdbx_description
1 polymer ?
#
loop_
_entity_poly.entity_id
_entity_poly.type
_entity_poly.pdbx_seq_one_letter_code
_entity_poly.pdbx_strand_id
1 'polypeptide(L)'
;MLRRFRLERKSDYEKLVIAQRLADMLENFLIGRLTPLAIGAEQGSIEEWDDVVIMYSTDHYEHLQIKRQSTDFCTKNPDQTKQPKRKPRNGSVDTEPTPSVLDTAFSSLARNAASGKLDETPDRKFKLILVGLHLFIKNSLSVNHLEELCELCRRPGLSLDDLASRQDIPTQNAYLWLTTWCGFKDWDQIRDVLRRVEIVCVGNDATLKERTLHSLGRNFSNPERTLQRLINYIATETTDVSAIRCHDVVNALRSELRPDTVTWAQYQLSDGSSAASGPWSLAGTLDLANTTVSPAKAIVEHMWGINSAPRTLRVYAAYSQPPVANLSLSSAIVRMALHLPNGIQVLMLGESIWRSSIAQEIGHTLGGAEDDFSGLPWIENTECLTCAQDHEFNTLRTVREEAEALARAMDDVLWQRLLQHVADKLGTISDPALADAMDAVWNSWLVGFTAVPESRRRFLDRLLYPKTENKNEKHALRLGPRTLSLLVDAVEILLLVSVGFSTRNNHWEFFEDGGTVMSIALQYWSGPASGRTGVRELSDDPLIDVIGPDPDPIIILSGVRAPSSMLLNAGMADDAETATSMAAERQPHLLVTRSEMYRHLSRGTLESVRKYFGQQRIERQRAREAAIDKTTKGA
;
A
#
# COMPACT_ATOMS: atom_id res chain seq x y z
N MET A 1 -24.58 -1.34 33.74
CA MET A 1 -23.22 -1.34 34.34
C MET A 1 -22.32 -2.09 33.38
N LEU A 2 -21.42 -1.39 32.69
CA LEU A 2 -20.45 -1.98 31.75
C LEU A 2 -19.46 -2.85 32.55
N ARG A 3 -19.40 -4.15 32.24
CA ARG A 3 -18.67 -5.18 33.01
C ARG A 3 -17.21 -5.31 32.54
N ARG A 4 -16.41 -4.24 32.68
CA ARG A 4 -14.93 -4.24 32.73
C ARG A 4 -14.21 -5.53 32.29
N PHE A 5 -13.81 -5.58 31.03
CA PHE A 5 -12.75 -6.44 30.51
C PHE A 5 -11.42 -6.05 31.18
N ARG A 6 -11.06 -6.72 32.28
CA ARG A 6 -9.80 -6.49 32.99
C ARG A 6 -8.85 -7.64 32.74
N LEU A 7 -8.10 -7.59 31.65
CA LEU A 7 -7.02 -8.54 31.35
C LEU A 7 -5.89 -8.54 32.38
N GLU A 8 -5.74 -7.49 33.19
CA GLU A 8 -4.89 -7.49 34.40
C GLU A 8 -5.26 -8.61 35.40
N ARG A 9 -6.51 -9.07 35.39
CA ARG A 9 -7.03 -10.13 36.28
C ARG A 9 -7.10 -11.51 35.63
N LYS A 10 -6.81 -11.62 34.33
CA LYS A 10 -6.79 -12.91 33.65
C LYS A 10 -5.56 -13.71 34.06
N SER A 11 -5.79 -15.02 34.20
CA SER A 11 -4.73 -15.98 34.47
C SER A 11 -3.70 -15.99 33.35
N ASP A 12 -2.46 -16.40 33.67
CA ASP A 12 -1.39 -16.51 32.68
C ASP A 12 -1.77 -17.45 31.52
N TYR A 13 -2.58 -18.47 31.80
CA TYR A 13 -3.09 -19.39 30.78
C TYR A 13 -4.03 -18.71 29.78
N GLU A 14 -4.97 -17.88 30.23
CA GLU A 14 -5.85 -17.13 29.34
C GLU A 14 -5.05 -16.17 28.46
N LYS A 15 -4.03 -15.52 29.02
CA LYS A 15 -3.10 -14.67 28.24
C LYS A 15 -2.34 -15.49 27.20
N LEU A 16 -1.92 -16.71 27.52
CA LEU A 16 -1.28 -17.62 26.56
C LEU A 16 -2.24 -18.07 25.45
N VAL A 17 -3.52 -18.35 25.77
CA VAL A 17 -4.54 -18.65 24.76
C VAL A 17 -4.74 -17.47 23.81
N ILE A 18 -4.84 -16.24 24.35
CA ILE A 18 -4.96 -15.02 23.53
C ILE A 18 -3.70 -14.79 22.69
N ALA A 19 -2.51 -14.98 23.29
CA ALA A 19 -1.23 -14.82 22.59
C ALA A 19 -1.08 -15.82 21.43
N GLN A 20 -1.50 -17.07 21.62
CA GLN A 20 -1.52 -18.06 20.54
C GLN A 20 -2.44 -17.60 19.40
N ARG A 21 -3.67 -17.18 19.72
CA ARG A 21 -4.62 -16.67 18.71
C ARG A 21 -4.07 -15.46 17.97
N LEU A 22 -3.48 -14.51 18.67
CA LEU A 22 -2.83 -13.36 18.04
C LEU A 22 -1.65 -13.78 17.18
N ALA A 23 -0.81 -14.72 17.61
CA ALA A 23 0.31 -15.20 16.79
C ALA A 23 -0.18 -15.81 15.47
N ASP A 24 -1.25 -16.61 15.50
CA ASP A 24 -1.85 -17.19 14.30
C ASP A 24 -2.51 -16.11 13.41
N MET A 25 -3.14 -15.10 14.01
CA MET A 25 -3.70 -13.95 13.30
C MET A 25 -2.61 -13.11 12.61
N LEU A 26 -1.54 -12.80 13.33
CA LEU A 26 -0.40 -12.03 12.83
C LEU A 26 0.29 -12.76 11.67
N GLU A 27 0.45 -14.08 11.79
CA GLU A 27 1.01 -14.88 10.72
C GLU A 27 0.19 -14.72 9.44
N ASN A 28 -1.13 -14.93 9.51
CA ASN A 28 -2.01 -14.81 8.34
C ASN A 28 -2.07 -13.37 7.81
N PHE A 29 -2.14 -12.38 8.70
CA PHE A 29 -2.15 -10.97 8.33
C PHE A 29 -0.89 -10.56 7.54
N LEU A 30 0.30 -10.95 8.03
CA LEU A 30 1.56 -10.59 7.39
C LEU A 30 1.69 -11.17 5.97
N ILE A 31 1.10 -12.34 5.71
CA ILE A 31 1.10 -12.98 4.39
C ILE A 31 -0.17 -12.69 3.56
N GLY A 32 -1.07 -11.82 4.03
CA GLY A 32 -2.29 -11.42 3.32
C GLY A 32 -3.36 -12.49 3.18
N ARG A 33 -3.46 -13.38 4.17
CA ARG A 33 -4.54 -14.35 4.31
C ARG A 33 -5.62 -13.84 5.24
N LEU A 34 -6.83 -14.37 5.04
CA LEU A 34 -7.98 -14.08 5.89
C LEU A 34 -7.66 -14.36 7.36
N THR A 35 -7.91 -13.36 8.19
CA THR A 35 -7.73 -13.38 9.63
C THR A 35 -8.87 -12.59 10.28
N PRO A 36 -9.24 -12.89 11.54
CA PRO A 36 -10.11 -12.00 12.30
C PRO A 36 -9.64 -10.53 12.28
N LEU A 37 -10.60 -9.61 12.37
CA LEU A 37 -10.39 -8.16 12.40
C LEU A 37 -9.75 -7.72 13.71
N ALA A 38 -10.26 -8.25 14.82
CA ALA A 38 -9.85 -7.84 16.16
C ALA A 38 -10.15 -8.91 17.22
N ILE A 39 -9.37 -8.88 18.30
CA ILE A 39 -9.65 -9.57 19.56
C ILE A 39 -9.95 -8.51 20.63
N GLY A 40 -11.08 -8.66 21.30
CA GLY A 40 -11.50 -7.70 22.32
C GLY A 40 -12.26 -6.52 21.70
N ALA A 41 -13.27 -6.09 22.46
CA ALA A 41 -14.21 -4.99 22.28
C ALA A 41 -15.46 -5.48 23.01
N GLU A 42 -15.83 -4.88 24.14
CA GLU A 42 -17.08 -5.26 24.82
C GLU A 42 -18.30 -4.78 23.99
N GLN A 43 -18.67 -5.59 23.00
CA GLN A 43 -20.07 -5.89 22.69
C GLN A 43 -20.40 -7.34 23.08
N GLY A 44 -19.71 -7.85 24.11
CA GLY A 44 -20.02 -9.13 24.72
C GLY A 44 -21.42 -9.08 25.30
N SER A 45 -22.37 -9.65 24.56
CA SER A 45 -23.78 -9.60 24.90
C SER A 45 -24.21 -10.86 25.67
N ILE A 46 -23.32 -11.84 25.86
CA ILE A 46 -23.62 -13.15 26.43
C ILE A 46 -22.86 -13.31 27.74
N GLU A 47 -23.50 -12.90 28.84
CA GLU A 47 -22.93 -13.01 30.19
C GLU A 47 -22.42 -14.42 30.49
N GLU A 48 -21.38 -14.57 31.32
CA GLU A 48 -20.82 -15.87 31.75
C GLU A 48 -20.13 -16.72 30.66
N TRP A 49 -20.17 -16.32 29.38
CA TRP A 49 -19.46 -16.99 28.28
C TRP A 49 -18.35 -16.15 27.65
N ASP A 50 -18.46 -14.83 27.70
CA ASP A 50 -17.60 -13.89 26.98
C ASP A 50 -16.24 -13.66 27.66
N ASP A 51 -15.45 -14.73 27.89
CA ASP A 51 -14.07 -14.56 28.39
C ASP A 51 -13.22 -13.82 27.33
N VAL A 52 -13.36 -14.15 26.04
CA VAL A 52 -12.75 -13.43 24.91
C VAL A 52 -13.74 -13.38 23.75
N VAL A 53 -13.84 -12.23 23.07
CA VAL A 53 -14.64 -12.08 21.84
C VAL A 53 -13.71 -11.78 20.67
N ILE A 54 -13.86 -12.54 19.59
CA ILE A 54 -13.13 -12.37 18.33
C ILE A 54 -14.12 -11.90 17.26
N MET A 55 -13.79 -10.79 16.62
CA MET A 55 -14.59 -10.20 15.55
C MET A 55 -14.01 -10.60 14.19
N TYR A 56 -14.80 -11.29 13.37
CA TYR A 56 -14.41 -11.63 11.98
C TYR A 56 -14.97 -10.60 10.99
N SER A 57 -16.18 -10.12 11.23
CA SER A 57 -16.84 -9.02 10.51
C SER A 57 -17.84 -8.34 11.44
N THR A 58 -18.49 -7.26 10.99
CA THR A 58 -19.61 -6.64 11.71
C THR A 58 -20.77 -7.60 11.95
N ASP A 59 -20.87 -8.65 11.12
CA ASP A 59 -21.95 -9.62 11.12
C ASP A 59 -21.53 -11.00 11.66
N HIS A 60 -20.29 -11.17 12.12
CA HIS A 60 -19.80 -12.46 12.60
C HIS A 60 -18.85 -12.35 13.80
N TYR A 61 -19.26 -12.93 14.93
CA TYR A 61 -18.50 -12.96 16.18
C TYR A 61 -18.30 -14.38 16.69
N GLU A 62 -17.14 -14.60 17.29
CA GLU A 62 -16.79 -15.82 18.01
C GLU A 62 -16.56 -15.49 19.48
N HIS A 63 -17.28 -16.18 20.35
CA HIS A 63 -17.30 -16.00 21.80
C HIS A 63 -16.60 -17.18 22.48
N LEU A 64 -15.49 -16.91 23.16
CA LEU A 64 -14.64 -17.93 23.75
C LEU A 64 -14.83 -17.93 25.26
N GLN A 65 -15.12 -19.11 25.81
CA GLN A 65 -15.10 -19.43 27.22
C GLN A 65 -13.85 -20.26 27.51
N ILE A 66 -12.91 -19.75 28.32
CA ILE A 66 -11.60 -20.36 28.55
C ILE A 66 -11.54 -20.96 29.95
N LYS A 67 -11.16 -22.24 30.06
CA LYS A 67 -10.99 -22.91 31.38
C LYS A 67 -9.71 -23.74 31.41
N ARG A 68 -8.78 -23.37 32.31
CA ARG A 68 -7.50 -24.05 32.57
C ARG A 68 -7.64 -25.34 33.42
N GLN A 69 -8.84 -25.74 33.80
CA GLN A 69 -9.00 -26.82 34.78
C GLN A 69 -8.36 -28.13 34.30
N SER A 70 -7.55 -28.75 35.16
CA SER A 70 -6.93 -30.07 34.95
C SER A 70 -7.58 -31.16 35.81
N THR A 71 -8.62 -30.80 36.55
CA THR A 71 -9.46 -31.68 37.36
C THR A 71 -10.91 -31.52 36.92
N ASP A 72 -11.73 -32.51 37.24
CA ASP A 72 -13.16 -32.51 36.91
C ASP A 72 -13.88 -31.25 37.40
N PHE A 73 -14.78 -30.72 36.56
CA PHE A 73 -15.60 -29.54 36.87
C PHE A 73 -16.57 -29.82 38.02
N CYS A 74 -17.11 -31.04 38.05
CA CYS A 74 -18.06 -31.45 39.07
C CYS A 74 -18.19 -32.98 39.13
N THR A 75 -18.25 -33.53 40.33
CA THR A 75 -18.51 -34.96 40.58
C THR A 75 -19.97 -35.25 40.95
N LYS A 76 -20.86 -34.25 40.82
CA LYS A 76 -22.29 -34.37 41.11
C LYS A 76 -23.03 -35.17 40.03
N ASN A 77 -24.09 -35.88 40.42
CA ASN A 77 -25.05 -36.49 39.48
C ASN A 77 -25.53 -35.49 38.39
N PRO A 78 -25.56 -35.91 37.10
CA PRO A 78 -26.08 -35.10 35.99
C PRO A 78 -27.53 -34.63 36.16
N ASP A 79 -28.33 -35.37 36.91
CA ASP A 79 -29.71 -35.01 37.25
C ASP A 79 -29.72 -34.21 38.57
N GLN A 80 -30.04 -32.91 38.49
CA GLN A 80 -30.09 -32.05 39.67
C GLN A 80 -31.15 -32.54 40.68
N THR A 81 -32.24 -33.14 40.20
CA THR A 81 -33.35 -33.60 41.04
C THR A 81 -32.95 -34.78 41.94
N LYS A 82 -31.92 -35.52 41.56
CA LYS A 82 -31.35 -36.65 42.31
C LYS A 82 -30.24 -36.23 43.27
N GLN A 83 -29.96 -34.94 43.41
CA GLN A 83 -28.97 -34.45 44.37
C GLN A 83 -29.50 -34.50 45.80
N PRO A 84 -28.72 -35.04 46.75
CA PRO A 84 -29.09 -34.93 48.16
C PRO A 84 -29.04 -33.45 48.58
N LYS A 85 -30.16 -32.94 49.10
CA LYS A 85 -30.21 -31.58 49.68
C LYS A 85 -29.19 -31.48 50.81
N ARG A 86 -28.43 -30.38 50.82
CA ARG A 86 -27.41 -30.14 51.86
C ARG A 86 -28.13 -29.95 53.20
N LYS A 87 -27.84 -30.81 54.20
CA LYS A 87 -28.38 -30.61 55.56
C LYS A 87 -27.95 -29.23 56.08
N PRO A 88 -28.88 -28.43 56.63
CA PRO A 88 -28.57 -27.10 57.09
C PRO A 88 -27.59 -27.14 58.26
N ARG A 89 -26.53 -26.34 58.18
CA ARG A 89 -25.65 -26.04 59.32
C ARG A 89 -26.12 -24.70 59.87
N ASN A 90 -26.67 -24.71 61.09
CA ASN A 90 -27.13 -23.53 61.84
C ASN A 90 -28.29 -22.73 61.19
N GLY A 91 -29.47 -23.35 61.07
CA GLY A 91 -30.74 -22.61 60.93
C GLY A 91 -30.99 -21.85 59.63
N SER A 92 -30.14 -21.97 58.61
CA SER A 92 -30.43 -21.46 57.27
C SER A 92 -31.28 -22.46 56.46
N VAL A 93 -32.11 -21.96 55.54
CA VAL A 93 -32.91 -22.73 54.58
C VAL A 93 -32.05 -23.73 53.80
N ASP A 94 -32.61 -24.90 53.47
CA ASP A 94 -32.02 -25.88 52.54
C ASP A 94 -31.51 -25.13 51.30
N THR A 95 -30.19 -25.11 51.11
CA THR A 95 -29.56 -24.40 49.99
C THR A 95 -29.49 -25.33 48.80
N GLU A 96 -29.98 -24.87 47.65
CA GLU A 96 -29.85 -25.56 46.37
C GLU A 96 -28.38 -25.94 46.09
N PRO A 97 -28.13 -27.06 45.40
CA PRO A 97 -26.78 -27.48 45.13
C PRO A 97 -26.08 -26.47 44.23
N THR A 98 -24.93 -25.95 44.68
CA THR A 98 -24.18 -24.90 44.00
C THR A 98 -23.83 -25.29 42.54
N PRO A 99 -24.15 -24.46 41.54
CA PRO A 99 -23.83 -24.74 40.14
C PRO A 99 -22.32 -24.70 39.90
N SER A 100 -21.86 -25.51 38.95
CA SER A 100 -20.49 -25.45 38.41
C SER A 100 -20.36 -24.27 37.44
N VAL A 101 -19.11 -23.93 37.07
CA VAL A 101 -18.84 -22.86 36.10
C VAL A 101 -19.39 -23.21 34.70
N LEU A 102 -19.44 -24.50 34.34
CA LEU A 102 -20.07 -24.91 33.08
C LEU A 102 -21.59 -24.84 33.18
N ASP A 103 -22.18 -25.15 34.35
CA ASP A 103 -23.63 -25.03 34.54
C ASP A 103 -24.07 -23.58 34.32
N THR A 104 -23.34 -22.60 34.87
CA THR A 104 -23.66 -21.17 34.70
C THR A 104 -23.46 -20.68 33.27
N ALA A 105 -22.37 -21.11 32.61
CA ALA A 105 -22.08 -20.74 31.23
C ALA A 105 -23.14 -21.25 30.25
N PHE A 106 -23.47 -22.54 30.33
CA PHE A 106 -24.52 -23.13 29.49
C PHE A 106 -25.92 -22.63 29.85
N SER A 107 -26.16 -22.29 31.12
CA SER A 107 -27.41 -21.63 31.50
C SER A 107 -27.57 -20.25 30.88
N SER A 108 -26.48 -19.48 30.77
CA SER A 108 -26.51 -18.22 30.06
C SER A 108 -26.82 -18.41 28.57
N LEU A 109 -26.25 -19.42 27.91
CA LEU A 109 -26.60 -19.74 26.52
C LEU A 109 -28.08 -20.10 26.37
N ALA A 110 -28.63 -20.94 27.25
CA ALA A 110 -30.05 -21.31 27.23
C ALA A 110 -30.96 -20.08 27.36
N ARG A 111 -30.63 -19.18 28.29
CA ARG A 111 -31.37 -17.93 28.51
C ARG A 111 -31.34 -17.00 27.30
N ASN A 112 -30.17 -16.82 26.67
CA ASN A 112 -30.04 -15.98 25.48
C ASN A 112 -30.71 -16.60 24.24
N ALA A 113 -30.72 -17.94 24.14
CA ALA A 113 -31.48 -18.64 23.12
C ALA A 113 -32.99 -18.46 23.31
N ALA A 114 -33.48 -18.60 24.54
CA ALA A 114 -34.90 -18.41 24.87
C ALA A 114 -35.38 -16.97 24.61
N SER A 115 -34.47 -15.98 24.68
CA SER A 115 -34.78 -14.58 24.34
C SER A 115 -34.67 -14.26 22.84
N GLY A 116 -34.40 -15.24 21.97
CA GLY A 116 -34.25 -15.06 20.51
C GLY A 116 -32.94 -14.40 20.07
N LYS A 117 -32.07 -14.03 21.01
CA LYS A 117 -30.88 -13.21 20.75
C LYS A 117 -29.80 -13.92 19.94
N LEU A 118 -29.79 -15.25 19.97
CA LEU A 118 -28.86 -16.04 19.15
C LEU A 118 -29.29 -16.09 17.68
N ASP A 119 -30.54 -15.80 17.37
CA ASP A 119 -31.08 -15.83 16.00
C ASP A 119 -31.04 -14.44 15.31
N GLU A 120 -30.69 -13.39 16.07
CA GLU A 120 -30.47 -12.04 15.57
C GLU A 120 -29.06 -11.86 14.99
N THR A 121 -28.90 -10.93 14.05
CA THR A 121 -27.56 -10.48 13.62
C THR A 121 -26.85 -9.73 14.75
N PRO A 122 -25.52 -9.82 14.86
CA PRO A 122 -24.59 -10.64 14.05
C PRO A 122 -24.67 -12.16 14.35
N ASP A 123 -24.21 -13.00 13.41
CA ASP A 123 -24.03 -14.43 13.67
C ASP A 123 -23.00 -14.66 14.78
N ARG A 124 -23.30 -15.61 15.69
CA ARG A 124 -22.52 -15.88 16.90
C ARG A 124 -22.18 -17.35 16.99
N LYS A 125 -20.87 -17.61 17.06
CA LYS A 125 -20.29 -18.92 17.37
C LYS A 125 -19.70 -18.93 18.77
N PHE A 126 -19.78 -20.07 19.44
CA PHE A 126 -19.36 -20.23 20.82
C PHE A 126 -18.26 -21.29 20.90
N LYS A 127 -17.15 -20.98 21.55
CA LYS A 127 -16.05 -21.93 21.76
C LYS A 127 -15.78 -22.16 23.24
N LEU A 128 -15.73 -23.41 23.66
CA LEU A 128 -15.27 -23.80 24.99
C LEU A 128 -13.81 -24.29 24.89
N ILE A 129 -12.88 -23.48 25.39
CA ILE A 129 -11.44 -23.74 25.33
C ILE A 129 -10.98 -24.46 26.61
N LEU A 130 -10.45 -25.67 26.45
CA LEU A 130 -10.08 -26.56 27.55
C LEU A 130 -8.66 -27.12 27.42
N VAL A 131 -8.14 -27.67 28.52
CA VAL A 131 -6.86 -28.39 28.54
C VAL A 131 -6.99 -29.78 27.92
N GLY A 132 -8.12 -30.47 28.13
CA GLY A 132 -8.38 -31.80 27.55
C GLY A 132 -9.84 -32.28 27.70
N LEU A 133 -10.22 -33.25 26.86
CA LEU A 133 -11.59 -33.80 26.75
C LEU A 133 -11.97 -34.81 27.84
N HIS A 134 -10.99 -35.33 28.58
CA HIS A 134 -11.20 -36.40 29.57
C HIS A 134 -11.87 -35.92 30.86
N LEU A 135 -11.99 -34.60 31.05
CA LEU A 135 -12.55 -34.00 32.26
C LEU A 135 -14.05 -34.30 32.37
N PHE A 136 -14.50 -34.60 33.58
CA PHE A 136 -15.93 -34.77 33.86
C PHE A 136 -16.62 -33.42 34.10
N ILE A 137 -17.70 -33.18 33.37
CA ILE A 137 -18.64 -32.06 33.59
C ILE A 137 -19.51 -32.37 34.81
N LYS A 138 -20.00 -33.62 34.86
CA LYS A 138 -20.77 -34.23 35.94
C LYS A 138 -20.33 -35.68 36.09
N ASN A 139 -20.78 -36.36 37.15
CA ASN A 139 -20.53 -37.78 37.31
C ASN A 139 -20.99 -38.55 36.06
N SER A 140 -20.10 -39.33 35.44
CA SER A 140 -20.39 -40.11 34.23
C SER A 140 -20.83 -39.28 33.00
N LEU A 141 -20.46 -37.99 32.95
CA LEU A 141 -20.62 -37.11 31.79
C LEU A 141 -19.32 -36.34 31.57
N SER A 142 -18.53 -36.73 30.56
CA SER A 142 -17.27 -36.08 30.21
C SER A 142 -17.47 -35.00 29.16
N VAL A 143 -16.45 -34.16 29.00
CA VAL A 143 -16.37 -33.16 27.92
C VAL A 143 -16.39 -33.84 26.54
N ASN A 144 -15.73 -35.00 26.37
CA ASN A 144 -15.79 -35.78 25.14
C ASN A 144 -17.23 -36.12 24.73
N HIS A 145 -18.09 -36.51 25.69
CA HIS A 145 -19.50 -36.78 25.40
C HIS A 145 -20.25 -35.52 24.95
N LEU A 146 -19.91 -34.34 25.50
CA LEU A 146 -20.50 -33.08 25.08
C LEU A 146 -20.03 -32.68 23.67
N GLU A 147 -18.76 -32.89 23.34
CA GLU A 147 -18.21 -32.66 22.01
C GLU A 147 -18.93 -33.51 20.96
N GLU A 148 -19.08 -34.81 21.23
CA GLU A 148 -19.82 -35.74 20.38
C GLU A 148 -21.28 -35.29 20.17
N LEU A 149 -21.93 -34.77 21.21
CA LEU A 149 -23.28 -34.23 21.11
C LEU A 149 -23.31 -32.94 20.27
N CYS A 150 -22.37 -32.02 20.44
CA CYS A 150 -22.25 -30.82 19.61
C CYS A 150 -22.05 -31.16 18.13
N GLU A 151 -21.17 -32.13 17.82
CA GLU A 151 -20.96 -32.65 16.47
C GLU A 151 -22.23 -33.26 15.89
N LEU A 152 -22.96 -34.04 16.69
CA LEU A 152 -24.23 -34.63 16.28
C LEU A 152 -25.27 -33.55 15.95
N CYS A 153 -25.40 -32.52 16.79
CA CYS A 153 -26.30 -31.38 16.58
C CYS A 153 -25.98 -30.54 15.33
N ARG A 154 -24.74 -30.57 14.83
CA ARG A 154 -24.35 -29.91 13.58
C ARG A 154 -24.72 -30.68 12.33
N ARG A 155 -25.09 -31.97 12.43
CA ARG A 155 -25.41 -32.79 11.26
C ARG A 155 -26.77 -32.39 10.67
N PRO A 156 -26.86 -32.11 9.35
CA PRO A 156 -28.11 -31.64 8.74
C PRO A 156 -29.25 -32.68 8.77
N GLY A 157 -28.93 -33.97 8.88
CA GLY A 157 -29.91 -35.07 8.91
C GLY A 157 -30.26 -35.59 10.31
N LEU A 158 -29.95 -34.85 11.39
CA LEU A 158 -30.26 -35.28 12.75
C LEU A 158 -31.79 -35.35 12.97
N SER A 159 -32.30 -36.54 13.29
CA SER A 159 -33.67 -36.76 13.78
C SER A 159 -33.71 -36.57 15.30
N LEU A 160 -34.56 -35.66 15.78
CA LEU A 160 -34.73 -35.43 17.23
C LEU A 160 -35.46 -36.58 17.92
N ASP A 161 -36.35 -37.29 17.21
CA ASP A 161 -37.04 -38.47 17.74
C ASP A 161 -36.06 -39.63 17.95
N ASP A 162 -35.12 -39.81 17.02
CA ASP A 162 -34.05 -40.82 17.14
C ASP A 162 -33.06 -40.43 18.25
N LEU A 163 -32.78 -39.14 18.42
CA LEU A 163 -31.94 -38.65 19.51
C LEU A 163 -32.59 -38.85 20.88
N ALA A 164 -33.90 -38.58 20.98
CA ALA A 164 -34.66 -38.73 22.22
C ALA A 164 -34.85 -40.21 22.63
N SER A 165 -34.92 -41.12 21.65
CA SER A 165 -35.08 -42.56 21.89
C SER A 165 -33.77 -43.32 22.13
N ARG A 166 -32.63 -42.62 22.04
CA ARG A 166 -31.30 -43.20 22.23
C ARG A 166 -31.11 -43.70 23.67
N GLN A 167 -30.68 -44.96 23.82
CA GLN A 167 -30.53 -45.61 25.13
C GLN A 167 -29.10 -45.54 25.71
N ASP A 168 -28.22 -44.71 25.15
CA ASP A 168 -26.87 -44.56 25.67
C ASP A 168 -26.84 -43.62 26.88
N ILE A 169 -26.09 -44.02 27.90
CA ILE A 169 -25.93 -43.28 29.15
C ILE A 169 -25.38 -41.85 28.93
N PRO A 170 -24.39 -41.61 28.04
CA PRO A 170 -23.88 -40.26 27.77
C PRO A 170 -24.94 -39.29 27.28
N THR A 171 -25.73 -39.65 26.26
CA THR A 171 -26.78 -38.78 25.69
C THR A 171 -27.85 -38.47 26.73
N GLN A 172 -28.27 -39.46 27.51
CA GLN A 172 -29.25 -39.28 28.58
C GLN A 172 -28.72 -38.36 29.69
N ASN A 173 -27.47 -38.56 30.11
CA ASN A 173 -26.83 -37.72 31.12
C ASN A 173 -26.64 -36.27 30.63
N ALA A 174 -26.30 -36.07 29.35
CA ALA A 174 -26.19 -34.76 28.76
C ALA A 174 -27.55 -34.03 28.73
N TYR A 175 -28.62 -34.73 28.33
CA TYR A 175 -29.98 -34.19 28.36
C TYR A 175 -30.40 -33.77 29.77
N LEU A 176 -30.22 -34.66 30.75
CA LEU A 176 -30.54 -34.38 32.15
C LEU A 176 -29.73 -33.20 32.68
N TRP A 177 -28.44 -33.12 32.36
CA TRP A 177 -27.59 -32.00 32.77
C TRP A 177 -28.05 -30.67 32.15
N LEU A 178 -28.27 -30.63 30.84
CA LEU A 178 -28.68 -29.41 30.12
C LEU A 178 -30.06 -28.94 30.59
N THR A 179 -31.02 -29.84 30.79
CA THR A 179 -32.38 -29.46 31.20
C THR A 179 -32.50 -29.11 32.67
N THR A 180 -31.87 -29.89 33.57
CA THR A 180 -32.03 -29.70 35.02
C THR A 180 -31.05 -28.72 35.64
N TRP A 181 -29.79 -28.66 35.17
CA TRP A 181 -28.79 -27.72 35.70
C TRP A 181 -28.69 -26.43 34.89
N CYS A 182 -28.81 -26.51 33.56
CA CYS A 182 -28.57 -25.38 32.68
C CYS A 182 -29.88 -24.68 32.25
N GLY A 183 -31.04 -25.32 32.40
CA GLY A 183 -32.34 -24.70 32.09
C GLY A 183 -32.68 -24.69 30.60
N PHE A 184 -32.14 -25.62 29.82
CA PHE A 184 -32.65 -25.90 28.48
C PHE A 184 -34.05 -26.52 28.57
N LYS A 185 -34.94 -26.18 27.63
CA LYS A 185 -36.33 -26.62 27.60
C LYS A 185 -36.49 -28.05 27.07
N ASP A 186 -35.92 -28.31 25.90
CA ASP A 186 -36.13 -29.52 25.12
C ASP A 186 -34.98 -29.77 24.13
N TRP A 187 -35.08 -30.87 23.36
CA TRP A 187 -34.08 -31.24 22.36
C TRP A 187 -33.97 -30.25 21.20
N ASP A 188 -35.05 -29.54 20.85
CA ASP A 188 -35.01 -28.48 19.84
C ASP A 188 -34.09 -27.35 20.27
N GLN A 189 -34.30 -26.80 21.48
CA GLN A 189 -33.43 -25.75 22.01
C GLN A 189 -31.99 -26.24 22.16
N ILE A 190 -31.79 -27.48 22.61
CA ILE A 190 -30.45 -28.08 22.73
C ILE A 190 -29.76 -28.14 21.36
N ARG A 191 -30.43 -28.65 20.31
CA ARG A 191 -29.88 -28.69 18.94
C ARG A 191 -29.50 -27.30 18.46
N ASP A 192 -30.41 -26.33 18.59
CA ASP A 192 -30.25 -25.01 17.99
C ASP A 192 -29.13 -24.19 18.63
N VAL A 193 -28.84 -24.44 19.90
CA VAL A 193 -27.71 -23.84 20.63
C VAL A 193 -26.43 -24.64 20.40
N LEU A 194 -26.43 -25.96 20.64
CA LEU A 194 -25.21 -26.78 20.59
C LEU A 194 -24.61 -26.86 19.19
N ARG A 195 -25.40 -26.69 18.11
CA ARG A 195 -24.86 -26.59 16.75
C ARG A 195 -23.92 -25.38 16.56
N ARG A 196 -24.03 -24.38 17.42
CA ARG A 196 -23.20 -23.16 17.42
C ARG A 196 -22.02 -23.26 18.39
N VAL A 197 -21.94 -24.33 19.19
CA VAL A 197 -20.90 -24.56 20.20
C VAL A 197 -19.84 -25.53 19.66
N GLU A 198 -18.58 -25.15 19.81
CA GLU A 198 -17.42 -25.98 19.49
C GLU A 198 -16.54 -26.15 20.73
N ILE A 199 -16.10 -27.37 21.00
CA ILE A 199 -15.17 -27.66 22.09
C ILE A 199 -13.77 -27.72 21.50
N VAL A 200 -12.83 -26.98 22.07
CA VAL A 200 -11.46 -26.92 21.54
C VAL A 200 -10.47 -27.19 22.65
N CYS A 201 -9.68 -28.26 22.49
CA CYS A 201 -8.61 -28.61 23.40
C CYS A 201 -7.26 -28.08 22.92
N VAL A 202 -6.73 -27.09 23.64
CA VAL A 202 -5.48 -26.40 23.25
C VAL A 202 -4.26 -26.90 24.02
N GLY A 203 -4.45 -27.77 25.00
CA GLY A 203 -3.39 -28.36 25.82
C GLY A 203 -3.03 -27.52 27.05
N ASN A 204 -1.91 -27.85 27.70
CA ASN A 204 -1.43 -27.14 28.88
C ASN A 204 -0.60 -25.90 28.51
N ASP A 205 -0.16 -25.13 29.52
CA ASP A 205 0.62 -23.90 29.33
C ASP A 205 1.90 -24.13 28.48
N ALA A 206 2.58 -25.27 28.66
CA ALA A 206 3.78 -25.62 27.89
C ALA A 206 3.46 -25.82 26.40
N THR A 207 2.37 -26.54 26.10
CA THR A 207 1.89 -26.80 24.73
C THR A 207 1.52 -25.48 24.04
N LEU A 208 0.79 -24.60 24.73
CA LEU A 208 0.42 -23.29 24.22
C LEU A 208 1.64 -22.41 23.96
N LYS A 209 2.62 -22.43 24.88
CA LYS A 209 3.86 -21.66 24.72
C LYS A 209 4.64 -22.14 23.50
N GLU A 210 4.84 -23.44 23.36
CA GLU A 210 5.57 -24.04 22.23
C GLU A 210 4.91 -23.69 20.89
N ARG A 211 3.58 -23.85 20.78
CA ARG A 211 2.83 -23.50 19.57
C ARG A 211 2.94 -22.01 19.24
N THR A 212 2.77 -21.14 20.24
CA THR A 212 2.89 -19.70 20.04
C THR A 212 4.30 -19.31 19.57
N LEU A 213 5.35 -19.89 20.17
CA LEU A 213 6.72 -19.66 19.73
C LEU A 213 6.96 -20.15 18.31
N HIS A 214 6.36 -21.27 17.92
CA HIS A 214 6.43 -21.79 16.56
C HIS A 214 5.79 -20.83 15.55
N SER A 215 4.57 -20.34 15.80
CA SER A 215 3.89 -19.37 14.91
C SER A 215 4.68 -18.05 14.82
N LEU A 216 5.16 -17.51 15.95
CA LEU A 216 5.97 -16.30 15.97
C LEU A 216 7.34 -16.48 15.27
N GLY A 217 7.95 -17.65 15.37
CA GLY A 217 9.26 -17.95 14.77
C GLY A 217 9.29 -17.85 13.24
N ARG A 218 8.13 -17.85 12.59
CA ARG A 218 8.01 -17.68 11.13
C ARG A 218 8.35 -16.26 10.68
N ASN A 219 7.93 -15.24 11.44
CA ASN A 219 8.00 -13.82 11.03
C ASN A 219 8.82 -12.92 11.96
N PHE A 220 9.20 -13.42 13.15
CA PHE A 220 9.93 -12.64 14.16
C PHE A 220 11.29 -13.26 14.47
N SER A 221 12.30 -12.42 14.65
CA SER A 221 13.70 -12.84 14.81
C SER A 221 13.95 -13.54 16.15
N ASN A 222 13.27 -13.10 17.21
CA ASN A 222 13.36 -13.69 18.55
C ASN A 222 11.95 -14.00 19.08
N PRO A 223 11.41 -15.22 18.82
CA PRO A 223 10.03 -15.55 19.19
C PRO A 223 9.78 -15.51 20.69
N GLU A 224 10.78 -15.79 21.53
CA GLU A 224 10.64 -15.76 22.99
C GLU A 224 10.45 -14.33 23.51
N ARG A 225 11.29 -13.41 23.05
CA ARG A 225 11.18 -11.98 23.38
C ARG A 225 9.89 -11.40 22.79
N THR A 226 9.54 -11.76 21.57
CA THR A 226 8.28 -11.36 20.94
C THR A 226 7.07 -11.83 21.75
N LEU A 227 7.06 -13.08 22.21
CA LEU A 227 5.99 -13.62 23.07
C LEU A 227 5.88 -12.84 24.38
N GLN A 228 7.00 -12.54 25.03
CA GLN A 228 6.99 -11.75 26.27
C GLN A 228 6.40 -10.36 26.04
N ARG A 229 6.78 -9.69 24.94
CA ARG A 229 6.23 -8.37 24.59
C ARG A 229 4.75 -8.45 24.22
N LEU A 230 4.34 -9.49 23.51
CA LEU A 230 2.94 -9.72 23.15
C LEU A 230 2.07 -9.93 24.39
N ILE A 231 2.52 -10.75 25.35
CA ILE A 231 1.83 -10.95 26.63
C ILE A 231 1.73 -9.62 27.42
N ASN A 232 2.80 -8.83 27.43
CA ASN A 232 2.78 -7.51 28.06
C ASN A 232 1.79 -6.57 27.36
N TYR A 233 1.79 -6.53 26.03
CA TYR A 233 0.86 -5.73 25.23
C TYR A 233 -0.60 -6.13 25.51
N ILE A 234 -0.90 -7.43 25.54
CA ILE A 234 -2.23 -7.95 25.92
C ILE A 234 -2.62 -7.49 27.33
N ALA A 235 -1.66 -7.39 28.25
CA ALA A 235 -1.93 -6.94 29.61
C ALA A 235 -2.18 -5.43 29.72
N THR A 236 -1.58 -4.61 28.83
CA THR A 236 -1.62 -3.14 28.91
C THR A 236 -2.70 -2.48 28.04
N GLU A 237 -2.97 -2.99 26.84
CA GLU A 237 -3.73 -2.25 25.80
C GLU A 237 -5.25 -2.55 25.78
N THR A 238 -5.72 -3.42 26.67
CA THR A 238 -7.13 -3.82 26.67
C THR A 238 -7.92 -3.13 27.77
N THR A 239 -8.78 -2.24 27.34
CA THR A 239 -9.79 -1.55 28.14
C THR A 239 -11.17 -2.05 27.72
N ASP A 240 -12.22 -1.58 28.40
CA ASP A 240 -13.62 -1.81 28.04
C ASP A 240 -14.02 -1.19 26.69
N VAL A 241 -13.17 -0.32 26.13
CA VAL A 241 -13.43 0.41 24.88
C VAL A 241 -12.41 0.17 23.78
N SER A 242 -11.38 -0.66 24.02
CA SER A 242 -10.33 -0.94 23.03
C SER A 242 -10.36 -2.39 22.52
N ALA A 243 -9.99 -2.54 21.25
CA ALA A 243 -9.91 -3.79 20.52
C ALA A 243 -8.47 -4.01 20.06
N ILE A 244 -7.92 -5.21 20.25
CA ILE A 244 -6.59 -5.56 19.73
C ILE A 244 -6.72 -5.92 18.25
N ARG A 245 -6.07 -5.17 17.38
CA ARG A 245 -6.03 -5.44 15.93
C ARG A 245 -4.63 -5.92 15.51
N CYS A 246 -4.56 -6.67 14.41
CA CYS A 246 -3.28 -7.17 13.88
C CYS A 246 -2.30 -6.03 13.60
N HIS A 247 -2.76 -4.96 12.95
CA HIS A 247 -1.95 -3.78 12.63
C HIS A 247 -1.27 -3.17 13.86
N ASP A 248 -2.06 -2.90 14.91
CA ASP A 248 -1.58 -2.29 16.15
C ASP A 248 -0.51 -3.17 16.83
N VAL A 249 -0.73 -4.48 16.83
CA VAL A 249 0.21 -5.45 17.41
C VAL A 249 1.49 -5.56 16.59
N VAL A 250 1.42 -5.62 15.26
CA VAL A 250 2.61 -5.65 14.41
C VAL A 250 3.44 -4.37 14.62
N ASN A 251 2.80 -3.21 14.70
CA ASN A 251 3.49 -1.95 14.97
C ASN A 251 4.18 -1.97 16.36
N ALA A 252 3.50 -2.47 17.40
CA ALA A 252 4.06 -2.61 18.74
C ALA A 252 5.24 -3.62 18.82
N LEU A 253 5.26 -4.62 17.93
CA LEU A 253 6.29 -5.66 17.83
C LEU A 253 7.31 -5.42 16.70
N ARG A 254 7.25 -4.27 16.02
CA ARG A 254 8.00 -3.99 14.79
C ARG A 254 9.50 -4.23 14.91
N SER A 255 10.09 -3.88 16.05
CA SER A 255 11.54 -4.05 16.27
C SER A 255 11.99 -5.52 16.38
N GLU A 256 11.06 -6.45 16.57
CA GLU A 256 11.35 -7.90 16.59
C GLU A 256 11.04 -8.58 15.25
N LEU A 257 10.38 -7.89 14.31
CA LEU A 257 10.06 -8.41 12.98
C LEU A 257 11.36 -8.74 12.25
N ARG A 258 11.39 -9.84 11.49
CA ARG A 258 12.58 -10.18 10.74
C ARG A 258 12.83 -9.15 9.63
N PRO A 259 14.11 -8.81 9.33
CA PRO A 259 14.43 -7.89 8.24
C PRO A 259 14.03 -8.39 6.85
N ASP A 260 13.89 -9.71 6.68
CA ASP A 260 13.50 -10.37 5.43
C ASP A 260 11.98 -10.55 5.29
N THR A 261 11.19 -10.12 6.28
CA THR A 261 9.72 -10.17 6.18
C THR A 261 9.25 -9.22 5.08
N VAL A 262 8.61 -9.80 4.06
CA VAL A 262 8.10 -9.05 2.90
C VAL A 262 6.90 -8.21 3.33
N THR A 263 6.98 -6.91 3.07
CA THR A 263 5.84 -6.00 3.22
C THR A 263 5.09 -5.87 1.90
N TRP A 264 3.77 -5.74 1.91
CA TRP A 264 2.99 -5.71 0.67
C TRP A 264 1.84 -4.71 0.73
N ALA A 265 1.44 -4.17 -0.43
CA ALA A 265 0.13 -3.56 -0.63
C ALA A 265 -0.57 -4.19 -1.81
N GLN A 266 -1.89 -4.27 -1.73
CA GLN A 266 -2.76 -4.69 -2.81
C GLN A 266 -3.80 -3.61 -3.06
N TYR A 267 -3.80 -3.07 -4.28
CA TYR A 267 -4.98 -2.39 -4.82
C TYR A 267 -5.85 -3.43 -5.51
N GLN A 268 -7.12 -3.49 -5.14
CA GLN A 268 -8.09 -4.42 -5.68
C GLN A 268 -9.26 -3.65 -6.28
N LEU A 269 -9.67 -4.04 -7.48
CA LEU A 269 -10.94 -3.63 -8.08
C LEU A 269 -11.98 -4.71 -7.78
N SER A 270 -13.17 -4.33 -7.32
CA SER A 270 -14.23 -5.32 -7.04
C SER A 270 -14.59 -6.12 -8.30
N ASP A 271 -14.78 -7.42 -8.14
CA ASP A 271 -15.08 -8.33 -9.25
C ASP A 271 -16.31 -7.89 -10.06
N GLY A 272 -16.23 -8.03 -11.39
CA GLY A 272 -17.30 -7.60 -12.31
C GLY A 272 -17.44 -6.09 -12.49
N SER A 273 -16.60 -5.29 -11.83
CA SER A 273 -16.63 -3.83 -11.95
C SER A 273 -15.70 -3.31 -13.05
N SER A 274 -16.02 -2.15 -13.61
CA SER A 274 -15.13 -1.43 -14.53
C SER A 274 -14.16 -0.54 -13.75
N ALA A 275 -12.88 -0.47 -14.14
CA ALA A 275 -11.91 0.37 -13.43
C ALA A 275 -12.27 1.88 -13.48
N ALA A 276 -13.14 2.29 -14.40
CA ALA A 276 -13.64 3.65 -14.52
C ALA A 276 -14.72 4.03 -13.48
N SER A 277 -15.41 3.06 -12.89
CA SER A 277 -16.54 3.32 -11.98
C SER A 277 -16.74 2.33 -10.84
N GLY A 278 -15.88 1.32 -10.76
CA GLY A 278 -15.95 0.27 -9.77
C GLY A 278 -15.43 0.71 -8.40
N PRO A 279 -15.92 0.05 -7.32
CA PRO A 279 -15.30 0.19 -6.02
C PRO A 279 -13.87 -0.37 -6.07
N TRP A 280 -12.95 0.35 -5.45
CA TRP A 280 -11.60 -0.12 -5.20
C TRP A 280 -11.40 -0.37 -3.71
N SER A 281 -10.48 -1.25 -3.34
CA SER A 281 -9.95 -1.34 -1.99
C SER A 281 -8.42 -1.34 -1.99
N LEU A 282 -7.86 -0.93 -0.86
CA LEU A 282 -6.45 -0.96 -0.57
C LEU A 282 -6.22 -1.73 0.73
N ALA A 283 -5.36 -2.75 0.66
CA ALA A 283 -4.96 -3.55 1.81
C ALA A 283 -3.43 -3.68 1.87
N GLY A 284 -2.88 -3.95 3.04
CA GLY A 284 -1.45 -4.24 3.12
C GLY A 284 -0.83 -4.12 4.51
N THR A 285 0.50 -4.18 4.50
CA THR A 285 1.39 -4.10 5.65
C THR A 285 2.42 -2.96 5.50
N LEU A 286 2.19 -2.00 4.60
CA LEU A 286 3.15 -0.92 4.32
C LEU A 286 3.06 0.26 5.28
N ASP A 287 1.88 0.51 5.83
CA ASP A 287 1.58 1.60 6.76
C ASP A 287 1.87 1.24 8.23
N LEU A 288 2.47 0.06 8.47
CA LEU A 288 2.92 -0.42 9.79
C LEU A 288 3.83 0.57 10.53
N ALA A 289 4.35 1.58 9.84
CA ALA A 289 5.21 2.61 10.39
C ALA A 289 4.51 3.90 10.83
N ASN A 290 3.34 4.25 10.25
CA ASN A 290 2.74 5.58 10.40
C ASN A 290 1.23 5.55 10.10
N THR A 291 0.42 5.30 11.13
CA THR A 291 -1.06 5.33 11.05
C THR A 291 -1.63 6.75 10.90
N THR A 292 -0.81 7.79 11.02
CA THR A 292 -1.21 9.20 10.94
C THR A 292 -1.07 9.82 9.55
N VAL A 293 -0.45 9.10 8.61
CA VAL A 293 -0.18 9.58 7.25
C VAL A 293 -1.26 9.06 6.31
N SER A 294 -1.67 9.87 5.33
CA SER A 294 -2.58 9.42 4.26
C SER A 294 -2.05 8.13 3.62
N PRO A 295 -2.91 7.12 3.36
CA PRO A 295 -2.48 5.83 2.81
C PRO A 295 -1.62 5.97 1.55
N ALA A 296 -2.04 6.82 0.59
CA ALA A 296 -1.29 7.10 -0.63
C ALA A 296 0.15 7.57 -0.37
N LYS A 297 0.34 8.50 0.58
CA LYS A 297 1.68 9.01 0.90
C LYS A 297 2.54 7.93 1.55
N ALA A 298 2.01 7.18 2.51
CA ALA A 298 2.73 6.09 3.15
C ALA A 298 3.16 5.02 2.15
N ILE A 299 2.29 4.67 1.19
CA ILE A 299 2.57 3.69 0.15
C ILE A 299 3.68 4.19 -0.77
N VAL A 300 3.60 5.43 -1.26
CA VAL A 300 4.60 5.96 -2.19
C VAL A 300 5.96 6.11 -1.53
N GLU A 301 6.02 6.67 -0.32
CA GLU A 301 7.27 6.81 0.44
C GLU A 301 7.92 5.45 0.69
N HIS A 302 7.11 4.43 0.99
CA HIS A 302 7.60 3.08 1.18
C HIS A 302 8.04 2.43 -0.13
N MET A 303 7.23 2.50 -1.18
CA MET A 303 7.46 1.83 -2.47
C MET A 303 8.61 2.44 -3.26
N TRP A 304 8.68 3.77 -3.32
CA TRP A 304 9.76 4.48 -4.00
C TRP A 304 10.96 4.70 -3.09
N GLY A 305 10.85 4.52 -1.78
CA GLY A 305 11.91 4.76 -0.78
C GLY A 305 13.23 4.00 -1.02
N ILE A 306 14.29 4.41 -0.33
CA ILE A 306 15.65 3.84 -0.49
C ILE A 306 15.83 2.56 0.38
N ASN A 307 14.82 2.19 1.18
CA ASN A 307 14.87 1.02 2.05
C ASN A 307 15.15 -0.27 1.27
N SER A 308 16.05 -1.10 1.80
CA SER A 308 16.42 -2.42 1.28
C SER A 308 15.47 -3.54 1.71
N ALA A 309 14.50 -3.24 2.59
CA ALA A 309 13.53 -4.22 3.04
C ALA A 309 12.68 -4.75 1.86
N PRO A 310 12.43 -6.07 1.80
CA PRO A 310 11.68 -6.64 0.71
C PRO A 310 10.24 -6.13 0.75
N ARG A 311 9.75 -5.74 -0.44
CA ARG A 311 8.40 -5.22 -0.60
C ARG A 311 7.79 -5.61 -1.93
N THR A 312 6.46 -5.69 -1.97
CA THR A 312 5.71 -6.10 -3.15
C THR A 312 4.47 -5.23 -3.34
N LEU A 313 4.28 -4.76 -4.58
CA LEU A 313 3.04 -4.11 -4.99
C LEU A 313 2.17 -5.12 -5.72
N ARG A 314 0.90 -5.27 -5.32
CA ARG A 314 -0.08 -6.14 -5.97
C ARG A 314 -1.20 -5.29 -6.57
N VAL A 315 -1.59 -5.61 -7.79
CA VAL A 315 -2.69 -4.97 -8.51
C VAL A 315 -3.63 -6.08 -8.95
N TYR A 316 -4.68 -6.31 -8.16
CA TYR A 316 -5.73 -7.26 -8.49
C TYR A 316 -6.88 -6.50 -9.18
N ALA A 317 -6.61 -6.11 -10.42
CA ALA A 317 -7.57 -5.41 -11.26
C ALA A 317 -7.31 -5.75 -12.72
N ALA A 318 -8.38 -6.09 -13.45
CA ALA A 318 -8.29 -6.18 -14.90
C ALA A 318 -8.03 -4.78 -15.48
N TYR A 319 -7.08 -4.68 -16.40
CA TYR A 319 -6.80 -3.42 -17.07
C TYR A 319 -8.04 -2.94 -17.84
N SER A 320 -8.40 -1.68 -17.65
CA SER A 320 -9.33 -0.97 -18.52
C SER A 320 -8.68 0.34 -18.94
N GLN A 321 -8.78 0.67 -20.23
CA GLN A 321 -8.18 1.89 -20.76
C GLN A 321 -8.73 3.12 -20.01
N PRO A 322 -7.85 3.92 -19.38
CA PRO A 322 -8.29 5.08 -18.62
C PRO A 322 -8.84 6.18 -19.56
N PRO A 323 -9.83 6.97 -19.12
CA PRO A 323 -10.33 8.09 -19.89
C PRO A 323 -9.23 9.14 -20.08
N VAL A 324 -8.93 9.47 -21.34
CA VAL A 324 -7.80 10.34 -21.73
C VAL A 324 -7.81 11.72 -21.02
N ALA A 325 -8.98 12.23 -20.66
CA ALA A 325 -9.12 13.59 -20.17
C ALA A 325 -8.66 13.80 -18.71
N ASN A 326 -8.65 12.76 -17.86
CA ASN A 326 -8.47 12.92 -16.41
C ASN A 326 -7.54 11.85 -15.82
N LEU A 327 -6.80 12.22 -14.77
CA LEU A 327 -6.04 11.27 -13.97
C LEU A 327 -6.96 10.18 -13.42
N SER A 328 -6.58 8.92 -13.62
CA SER A 328 -7.28 7.76 -13.11
C SER A 328 -6.46 7.07 -12.03
N LEU A 329 -7.12 6.33 -11.14
CA LEU A 329 -6.40 5.54 -10.13
C LEU A 329 -5.50 4.50 -10.79
N SER A 330 -5.96 3.84 -11.86
CA SER A 330 -5.15 2.91 -12.65
C SER A 330 -3.86 3.55 -13.19
N SER A 331 -3.93 4.77 -13.74
CA SER A 331 -2.73 5.45 -14.25
C SER A 331 -1.79 5.91 -13.12
N ALA A 332 -2.31 6.32 -11.97
CA ALA A 332 -1.50 6.61 -10.79
C ALA A 332 -0.78 5.35 -10.24
N ILE A 333 -1.48 4.23 -10.14
CA ILE A 333 -0.90 2.93 -9.70
C ILE A 333 0.18 2.47 -10.68
N VAL A 334 -0.08 2.55 -11.99
CA VAL A 334 0.90 2.16 -13.01
C VAL A 334 2.12 3.06 -12.97
N ARG A 335 1.95 4.38 -12.84
CA ARG A 335 3.08 5.30 -12.69
C ARG A 335 3.97 4.87 -11.52
N MET A 336 3.38 4.52 -10.38
CA MET A 336 4.12 3.98 -9.24
C MET A 336 4.85 2.69 -9.61
N ALA A 337 4.18 1.75 -10.28
CA ALA A 337 4.71 0.45 -10.70
C ALA A 337 5.86 0.54 -11.73
N LEU A 338 5.79 1.50 -12.67
CA LEU A 338 6.82 1.73 -13.69
C LEU A 338 8.13 2.14 -13.04
N HIS A 339 8.07 2.98 -12.02
CA HIS A 339 9.27 3.58 -11.42
C HIS A 339 9.72 2.93 -10.11
N LEU A 340 9.29 1.69 -9.84
CA LEU A 340 9.83 0.95 -8.70
C LEU A 340 11.33 0.69 -8.86
N PRO A 341 12.12 0.86 -7.79
CA PRO A 341 13.53 0.46 -7.76
C PRO A 341 13.74 -1.00 -8.16
N ASN A 342 14.93 -1.31 -8.66
CA ASN A 342 15.29 -2.67 -9.05
C ASN A 342 15.20 -3.64 -7.85
N GLY A 343 14.70 -4.85 -8.09
CA GLY A 343 14.54 -5.89 -7.08
C GLY A 343 13.17 -5.92 -6.38
N ILE A 344 12.30 -4.93 -6.62
CA ILE A 344 10.93 -4.90 -6.10
C ILE A 344 9.99 -5.47 -7.15
N GLN A 345 9.17 -6.45 -6.78
CA GLN A 345 8.23 -7.08 -7.70
C GLN A 345 6.89 -6.34 -7.73
N VAL A 346 6.28 -6.31 -8.93
CA VAL A 346 4.88 -5.94 -9.10
C VAL A 346 4.11 -7.16 -9.56
N LEU A 347 3.07 -7.52 -8.83
CA LEU A 347 2.20 -8.65 -9.16
C LEU A 347 0.90 -8.08 -9.73
N MET A 348 0.59 -8.38 -10.99
CA MET A 348 -0.58 -7.82 -11.67
C MET A 348 -1.47 -8.92 -12.23
N LEU A 349 -2.78 -8.75 -12.10
CA LEU A 349 -3.76 -9.55 -12.83
C LEU A 349 -3.81 -9.08 -14.30
N GLY A 350 -3.50 -9.97 -15.24
CA GLY A 350 -3.44 -9.64 -16.67
C GLY A 350 -2.26 -8.74 -17.03
N GLU A 351 -1.09 -9.01 -16.47
CA GLU A 351 0.16 -8.24 -16.59
C GLU A 351 0.50 -7.87 -18.04
N SER A 352 0.37 -8.81 -18.97
CA SER A 352 0.68 -8.58 -20.39
C SER A 352 -0.19 -7.47 -21.03
N ILE A 353 -1.44 -7.35 -20.60
CA ILE A 353 -2.37 -6.32 -21.06
C ILE A 353 -1.98 -4.97 -20.46
N TRP A 354 -1.64 -4.94 -19.17
CA TRP A 354 -1.10 -3.74 -18.53
C TRP A 354 0.15 -3.25 -19.25
N ARG A 355 1.14 -4.13 -19.45
CA ARG A 355 2.40 -3.79 -20.11
C ARG A 355 2.20 -3.25 -21.51
N SER A 356 1.45 -3.95 -22.36
CA SER A 356 1.22 -3.55 -23.75
C SER A 356 0.47 -2.22 -23.86
N SER A 357 -0.58 -2.03 -23.06
CA SER A 357 -1.41 -0.82 -23.09
C SER A 357 -0.64 0.41 -22.63
N ILE A 358 0.14 0.27 -21.55
CA ILE A 358 0.94 1.37 -20.99
C ILE A 358 2.11 1.70 -21.90
N ALA A 359 2.74 0.68 -22.50
CA ALA A 359 3.75 0.90 -23.52
C ALA A 359 3.16 1.67 -24.70
N GLN A 360 1.97 1.32 -25.18
CA GLN A 360 1.32 2.07 -26.26
C GLN A 360 1.02 3.54 -25.86
N GLU A 361 0.61 3.77 -24.62
CA GLU A 361 0.29 5.12 -24.12
C GLU A 361 1.51 6.06 -24.17
N ILE A 362 2.69 5.60 -23.76
CA ILE A 362 3.92 6.41 -23.80
C ILE A 362 4.79 6.15 -25.04
N GLY A 363 4.27 5.39 -26.01
CA GLY A 363 4.98 5.07 -27.25
C GLY A 363 6.24 4.22 -27.05
N HIS A 364 6.19 3.31 -26.09
CA HIS A 364 7.17 2.26 -25.77
C HIS A 364 8.49 2.75 -25.17
N THR A 365 8.56 4.01 -24.71
CA THR A 365 9.76 4.54 -24.01
C THR A 365 9.39 5.49 -22.87
N LEU A 366 10.17 5.43 -21.78
CA LEU A 366 10.16 6.42 -20.70
C LEU A 366 11.05 7.62 -21.05
N GLY A 367 11.95 7.45 -22.01
CA GLY A 367 12.80 8.49 -22.58
C GLY A 367 14.30 8.29 -22.38
N GLY A 368 14.69 7.27 -21.61
CA GLY A 368 16.08 7.04 -21.22
C GLY A 368 16.81 6.05 -22.10
N ALA A 369 16.11 4.99 -22.51
CA ALA A 369 16.66 3.93 -23.34
C ALA A 369 15.63 3.41 -24.35
N GLU A 370 16.12 2.70 -25.37
CA GLU A 370 15.27 2.01 -26.35
C GLU A 370 14.43 0.90 -25.68
N ASP A 371 14.99 0.23 -24.68
CA ASP A 371 14.41 -0.93 -24.01
C ASP A 371 13.92 -0.63 -22.58
N ASP A 372 13.43 0.58 -22.31
CA ASP A 372 12.96 1.04 -20.98
C ASP A 372 11.96 0.07 -20.29
N PHE A 373 11.26 -0.78 -21.05
CA PHE A 373 10.29 -1.75 -20.57
C PHE A 373 10.87 -3.16 -20.32
N SER A 374 12.06 -3.50 -20.84
CA SER A 374 12.62 -4.85 -20.80
C SER A 374 12.92 -5.33 -19.37
N GLY A 375 13.33 -4.40 -18.50
CA GLY A 375 13.72 -4.65 -17.11
C GLY A 375 12.61 -4.49 -16.07
N LEU A 376 11.34 -4.33 -16.46
CA LEU A 376 10.24 -4.15 -15.50
C LEU A 376 9.92 -5.48 -14.79
N PRO A 377 10.03 -5.55 -13.45
CA PRO A 377 9.80 -6.76 -12.65
C PRO A 377 8.30 -7.01 -12.40
N TRP A 378 7.49 -6.87 -13.45
CA TRP A 378 6.05 -7.14 -13.40
C TRP A 378 5.80 -8.62 -13.72
N ILE A 379 4.95 -9.25 -12.92
CA ILE A 379 4.69 -10.68 -12.95
C ILE A 379 3.17 -10.89 -12.94
N GLU A 380 2.69 -11.79 -13.80
CA GLU A 380 1.30 -12.23 -13.78
C GLU A 380 0.96 -12.84 -12.42
N ASN A 381 -0.16 -12.39 -11.84
CA ASN A 381 -0.62 -12.91 -10.57
C ASN A 381 -2.14 -12.93 -10.50
N THR A 382 -2.68 -14.14 -10.42
CA THR A 382 -4.11 -14.40 -10.26
C THR A 382 -4.54 -14.57 -8.81
N GLU A 383 -3.59 -14.54 -7.86
CA GLU A 383 -3.91 -14.66 -6.44
C GLU A 383 -4.32 -13.31 -5.86
N CYS A 384 -5.60 -13.19 -5.50
CA CYS A 384 -6.12 -12.10 -4.69
C CYS A 384 -5.87 -12.38 -3.21
N LEU A 385 -5.14 -11.49 -2.53
CA LEU A 385 -5.02 -11.54 -1.08
C LEU A 385 -6.33 -11.06 -0.45
N THR A 386 -6.68 -11.65 0.68
CA THR A 386 -7.88 -11.29 1.44
C THR A 386 -7.45 -10.75 2.79
N CYS A 387 -7.50 -9.43 2.94
CA CYS A 387 -7.30 -8.80 4.24
C CYS A 387 -8.65 -8.44 4.83
N ALA A 388 -8.76 -8.56 6.15
CA ALA A 388 -9.95 -8.09 6.83
C ALA A 388 -9.93 -6.55 6.96
N GLN A 389 -8.75 -5.92 6.88
CA GLN A 389 -8.57 -4.48 7.03
C GLN A 389 -8.34 -3.82 5.69
N ASP A 390 -9.42 -3.54 4.99
CA ASP A 390 -9.40 -2.85 3.69
C ASP A 390 -9.78 -1.38 3.87
N HIS A 391 -9.01 -0.50 3.23
CA HIS A 391 -9.44 0.87 2.99
C HIS A 391 -10.25 0.91 1.70
N GLU A 392 -11.58 1.05 1.81
CA GLU A 392 -12.49 0.99 0.68
C GLU A 392 -12.75 2.37 0.05
N PHE A 393 -12.72 2.42 -1.28
CA PHE A 393 -13.03 3.56 -2.11
C PHE A 393 -14.35 3.31 -2.86
N ASN A 394 -15.47 3.40 -2.14
CA ASN A 394 -16.79 3.00 -2.63
C ASN A 394 -17.45 4.01 -3.59
N THR A 395 -16.82 5.15 -3.85
CA THR A 395 -17.38 6.20 -4.72
C THR A 395 -16.38 6.69 -5.76
N LEU A 396 -16.87 7.20 -6.90
CA LEU A 396 -16.04 7.87 -7.91
C LEU A 396 -15.21 9.02 -7.34
N ARG A 397 -15.74 9.74 -6.33
CA ARG A 397 -15.02 10.84 -5.68
C ARG A 397 -13.82 10.33 -4.90
N THR A 398 -14.02 9.32 -4.04
CA THR A 398 -12.94 8.73 -3.22
C THR A 398 -11.86 8.08 -4.09
N VAL A 399 -12.22 7.47 -5.22
CA VAL A 399 -11.26 6.92 -6.19
C VAL A 399 -10.40 8.02 -6.82
N ARG A 400 -11.00 9.17 -7.16
CA ARG A 400 -10.26 10.32 -7.71
C ARG A 400 -9.37 10.97 -6.67
N GLU A 401 -9.86 11.15 -5.44
CA GLU A 401 -9.10 11.69 -4.32
C GLU A 401 -7.85 10.84 -4.05
N GLU A 402 -7.97 9.52 -4.08
CA GLU A 402 -6.83 8.60 -3.95
C GLU A 402 -5.85 8.72 -5.13
N ALA A 403 -6.35 8.79 -6.37
CA ALA A 403 -5.49 8.97 -7.54
C ALA A 403 -4.67 10.28 -7.46
N GLU A 404 -5.30 11.39 -7.06
CA GLU A 404 -4.64 12.68 -6.85
C GLU A 404 -3.68 12.65 -5.65
N ALA A 405 -4.02 11.94 -4.58
CA ALA A 405 -3.15 11.77 -3.41
C ALA A 405 -1.88 10.99 -3.78
N LEU A 406 -2.01 9.90 -4.54
CA LEU A 406 -0.88 9.12 -5.07
C LEU A 406 0.00 9.97 -5.99
N ALA A 407 -0.61 10.70 -6.92
CA ALA A 407 0.13 11.56 -7.85
C ALA A 407 0.94 12.64 -7.13
N ARG A 408 0.33 13.31 -6.14
CA ARG A 408 1.03 14.32 -5.31
C ARG A 408 2.16 13.71 -4.49
N ALA A 409 1.93 12.57 -3.84
CA ALA A 409 2.97 11.90 -3.07
C ALA A 409 4.16 11.46 -3.95
N MET A 410 3.89 10.98 -5.18
CA MET A 410 4.94 10.65 -6.15
C MET A 410 5.73 11.89 -6.59
N ASP A 411 5.04 13.00 -6.84
CA ASP A 411 5.65 14.27 -7.22
C ASP A 411 6.55 14.81 -6.09
N ASP A 412 6.10 14.72 -4.84
CA ASP A 412 6.87 15.14 -3.67
C ASP A 412 8.15 14.31 -3.53
N VAL A 413 8.07 12.98 -3.60
CA VAL A 413 9.24 12.09 -3.51
C VAL A 413 10.22 12.34 -4.66
N LEU A 414 9.73 12.49 -5.89
CA LEU A 414 10.55 12.80 -7.05
C LEU A 414 11.24 14.16 -6.89
N TRP A 415 10.51 15.17 -6.44
CA TRP A 415 11.02 16.52 -6.22
C TRP A 415 12.14 16.53 -5.18
N GLN A 416 11.94 15.90 -4.02
CA GLN A 416 12.97 15.80 -2.98
C GLN A 416 14.25 15.14 -3.50
N ARG A 417 14.12 14.09 -4.32
CA ARG A 417 15.28 13.43 -4.94
C ARG A 417 15.98 14.31 -5.96
N LEU A 418 15.22 15.04 -6.78
CA LEU A 418 15.76 15.99 -7.74
C LEU A 418 16.58 17.07 -7.03
N LEU A 419 16.05 17.67 -5.95
CA LEU A 419 16.77 18.65 -5.14
C LEU A 419 18.12 18.11 -4.67
N GLN A 420 18.12 16.89 -4.09
CA GLN A 420 19.34 16.26 -3.60
C GLN A 420 20.37 16.02 -4.73
N HIS A 421 19.94 15.43 -5.84
CA HIS A 421 20.87 15.06 -6.92
C HIS A 421 21.36 16.28 -7.71
N VAL A 422 20.56 17.34 -7.83
CA VAL A 422 21.01 18.60 -8.43
C VAL A 422 22.06 19.26 -7.53
N ALA A 423 21.84 19.28 -6.21
CA ALA A 423 22.85 19.78 -5.26
C ALA A 423 24.15 18.97 -5.34
N ASP A 424 24.06 17.64 -5.43
CA ASP A 424 25.22 16.77 -5.61
C ASP A 424 25.96 17.09 -6.92
N LYS A 425 25.25 17.28 -8.04
CA LYS A 425 25.86 17.68 -9.32
C LYS A 425 26.56 19.04 -9.24
N LEU A 426 25.92 20.05 -8.67
CA LEU A 426 26.52 21.38 -8.50
C LEU A 426 27.79 21.31 -7.65
N GLY A 427 27.81 20.47 -6.61
CA GLY A 427 29.00 20.20 -5.80
C GLY A 427 30.15 19.52 -6.53
N THR A 428 29.93 18.94 -7.71
CA THR A 428 30.98 18.32 -8.55
C THR A 428 31.61 19.28 -9.56
N ILE A 429 31.05 20.48 -9.74
CA ILE A 429 31.59 21.49 -10.66
C ILE A 429 32.96 21.97 -10.17
N SER A 430 33.96 21.89 -11.04
CA SER A 430 35.36 22.14 -10.65
C SER A 430 35.69 23.62 -10.41
N ASP A 431 35.02 24.54 -11.10
CA ASP A 431 35.21 25.98 -10.93
C ASP A 431 34.23 26.53 -9.87
N PRO A 432 34.71 27.00 -8.70
CA PRO A 432 33.84 27.45 -7.63
C PRO A 432 32.95 28.63 -8.03
N ALA A 433 33.47 29.56 -8.84
CA ALA A 433 32.71 30.73 -9.29
C ALA A 433 31.53 30.34 -10.22
N LEU A 434 31.73 29.33 -11.07
CA LEU A 434 30.65 28.77 -11.89
C LEU A 434 29.62 28.03 -11.02
N ALA A 435 30.08 27.21 -10.07
CA ALA A 435 29.21 26.49 -9.15
C ALA A 435 28.31 27.46 -8.34
N ASP A 436 28.91 28.50 -7.74
CA ASP A 436 28.19 29.53 -6.99
C ASP A 436 27.16 30.29 -7.86
N ALA A 437 27.52 30.57 -9.12
CA ALA A 437 26.60 31.23 -10.06
C ALA A 437 25.40 30.33 -10.42
N MET A 438 25.64 29.03 -10.66
CA MET A 438 24.58 28.06 -10.95
C MET A 438 23.69 27.85 -9.72
N ASP A 439 24.28 27.74 -8.53
CA ASP A 439 23.54 27.59 -7.27
C ASP A 439 22.68 28.82 -6.96
N ALA A 440 23.18 30.04 -7.22
CA ALA A 440 22.40 31.27 -7.05
C ALA A 440 21.16 31.30 -7.97
N VAL A 441 21.29 30.88 -9.23
CA VAL A 441 20.16 30.76 -10.17
C VAL A 441 19.19 29.70 -9.69
N TRP A 442 19.69 28.53 -9.28
CA TRP A 442 18.86 27.44 -8.78
C TRP A 442 18.04 27.85 -7.57
N ASN A 443 18.68 28.46 -6.56
CA ASN A 443 18.03 28.97 -5.37
C ASN A 443 16.95 30.01 -5.71
N SER A 444 17.19 30.89 -6.69
CA SER A 444 16.17 31.82 -7.18
C SER A 444 14.95 31.09 -7.76
N TRP A 445 15.14 30.01 -8.52
CA TRP A 445 14.04 29.20 -9.04
C TRP A 445 13.32 28.42 -7.93
N LEU A 446 14.04 27.90 -6.93
CA LEU A 446 13.46 27.23 -5.78
C LEU A 446 12.51 28.13 -4.98
N VAL A 447 12.81 29.42 -4.87
CA VAL A 447 11.90 30.42 -4.27
C VAL A 447 10.59 30.48 -5.08
N GLY A 448 10.67 30.51 -6.41
CA GLY A 448 9.51 30.47 -7.31
C GLY A 448 8.70 29.18 -7.16
N PHE A 449 9.35 28.03 -7.15
CA PHE A 449 8.70 26.72 -6.93
C PHE A 449 8.10 26.54 -5.54
N THR A 450 8.56 27.31 -4.55
CA THR A 450 7.97 27.33 -3.20
C THR A 450 6.73 28.21 -3.16
N ALA A 451 6.76 29.36 -3.84
CA ALA A 451 5.61 30.26 -3.96
C ALA A 451 4.46 29.64 -4.77
N VAL A 452 4.78 28.86 -5.81
CA VAL A 452 3.78 28.20 -6.67
C VAL A 452 4.12 26.71 -6.81
N PRO A 453 3.68 25.84 -5.89
CA PRO A 453 4.03 24.41 -5.91
C PRO A 453 3.61 23.67 -7.20
N GLU A 454 2.48 24.06 -7.79
CA GLU A 454 1.97 23.49 -9.05
C GLU A 454 2.93 23.68 -10.22
N SER A 455 3.79 24.72 -10.17
CA SER A 455 4.79 24.97 -11.20
C SER A 455 5.89 23.90 -11.26
N ARG A 456 6.11 23.15 -10.16
CA ARG A 456 7.07 22.04 -10.12
C ARG A 456 6.69 20.96 -11.12
N ARG A 457 5.42 20.55 -11.09
CA ARG A 457 4.90 19.53 -12.00
C ARG A 457 5.00 19.99 -13.44
N ARG A 458 4.54 21.21 -13.74
CA ARG A 458 4.64 21.82 -15.07
C ARG A 458 6.09 21.88 -15.57
N PHE A 459 7.04 22.21 -14.71
CA PHE A 459 8.46 22.22 -15.07
C PHE A 459 8.95 20.83 -15.48
N LEU A 460 8.65 19.79 -14.69
CA LEU A 460 9.05 18.41 -15.00
C LEU A 460 8.34 17.85 -16.24
N ASP A 461 7.06 18.17 -16.43
CA ASP A 461 6.28 17.75 -17.59
C ASP A 461 6.91 18.31 -18.88
N ARG A 462 7.28 19.60 -18.90
CA ARG A 462 7.93 20.22 -20.07
C ARG A 462 9.24 19.53 -20.45
N LEU A 463 9.98 18.98 -19.50
CA LEU A 463 11.23 18.27 -19.76
C LEU A 463 11.01 16.90 -20.41
N LEU A 464 9.93 16.20 -20.09
CA LEU A 464 9.72 14.80 -20.50
C LEU A 464 8.54 14.56 -21.46
N TYR A 465 7.75 15.59 -21.76
CA TYR A 465 6.62 15.55 -22.69
C TYR A 465 6.73 16.66 -23.75
N PRO A 466 7.46 16.41 -24.85
CA PRO A 466 7.44 17.29 -26.01
C PRO A 466 6.00 17.45 -26.53
N LYS A 467 5.60 18.70 -26.79
CA LYS A 467 4.24 19.02 -27.26
C LYS A 467 3.90 18.32 -28.59
N THR A 468 4.90 18.14 -29.45
CA THR A 468 4.79 17.47 -30.75
C THR A 468 4.46 15.99 -30.64
N GLU A 469 4.77 15.35 -29.52
CA GLU A 469 4.52 13.92 -29.27
C GLU A 469 3.05 13.65 -28.86
N ASN A 470 2.34 14.66 -28.36
CA ASN A 470 0.93 14.62 -27.94
C ASN A 470 0.60 13.44 -27.00
N LYS A 471 1.50 13.15 -26.05
CA LYS A 471 1.28 12.14 -25.00
C LYS A 471 0.54 12.73 -23.81
N ASN A 472 -0.15 11.87 -23.05
CA ASN A 472 -0.97 12.30 -21.93
C ASN A 472 -0.12 12.67 -20.69
N GLU A 473 0.31 13.92 -20.63
CA GLU A 473 1.06 14.50 -19.51
C GLU A 473 0.32 14.41 -18.16
N LYS A 474 -1.03 14.35 -18.15
CA LYS A 474 -1.79 14.25 -16.89
C LYS A 474 -1.53 12.95 -16.14
N HIS A 475 -1.32 11.85 -16.87
CA HIS A 475 -0.98 10.57 -16.26
C HIS A 475 0.48 10.52 -15.79
N ALA A 476 1.35 11.32 -16.40
CA ALA A 476 2.76 11.47 -16.07
C ALA A 476 3.52 10.15 -15.88
N LEU A 477 3.25 9.18 -16.74
CA LEU A 477 3.85 7.85 -16.71
C LEU A 477 5.39 7.86 -16.87
N ARG A 478 5.97 8.92 -17.44
CA ARG A 478 7.43 9.16 -17.50
C ARG A 478 8.03 9.82 -16.26
N LEU A 479 7.23 10.35 -15.33
CA LEU A 479 7.76 11.07 -14.17
C LEU A 479 7.95 10.15 -12.97
N GLY A 480 9.19 9.76 -12.68
CA GLY A 480 9.52 9.04 -11.46
C GLY A 480 11.00 8.65 -11.34
N PRO A 481 11.38 7.89 -10.31
CA PRO A 481 12.77 7.53 -10.03
C PRO A 481 13.61 7.01 -11.22
N ARG A 482 13.04 6.26 -12.17
CA ARG A 482 13.80 5.76 -13.33
C ARG A 482 14.25 6.85 -14.31
N THR A 483 13.52 7.96 -14.38
CA THR A 483 13.85 9.10 -15.27
C THR A 483 14.53 10.24 -14.53
N LEU A 484 14.85 10.05 -13.24
CA LEU A 484 15.48 11.06 -12.39
C LEU A 484 16.81 11.56 -12.98
N SER A 485 17.64 10.67 -13.55
CA SER A 485 18.91 11.06 -14.17
C SER A 485 18.73 12.03 -15.34
N LEU A 486 17.72 11.81 -16.19
CA LEU A 486 17.39 12.71 -17.29
C LEU A 486 16.99 14.10 -16.76
N LEU A 487 16.15 14.13 -15.73
CA LEU A 487 15.71 15.38 -15.10
C LEU A 487 16.87 16.15 -14.47
N VAL A 488 17.77 15.47 -13.76
CA VAL A 488 18.95 16.07 -13.12
C VAL A 488 19.89 16.65 -14.19
N ASP A 489 20.22 15.88 -15.22
CA ASP A 489 21.09 16.33 -16.31
C ASP A 489 20.48 17.52 -17.07
N ALA A 490 19.15 17.52 -17.25
CA ALA A 490 18.43 18.62 -17.88
C ALA A 490 18.46 19.90 -17.04
N VAL A 491 18.26 19.81 -15.72
CA VAL A 491 18.37 20.95 -14.81
C VAL A 491 19.80 21.50 -14.80
N GLU A 492 20.80 20.62 -14.73
CA GLU A 492 22.23 21.01 -14.75
C GLU A 492 22.58 21.82 -16.01
N ILE A 493 22.20 21.33 -17.19
CA ILE A 493 22.44 22.03 -18.45
C ILE A 493 21.63 23.34 -18.51
N LEU A 494 20.37 23.33 -18.10
CA LEU A 494 19.53 24.53 -18.10
C LEU A 494 20.09 25.65 -17.21
N LEU A 495 20.63 25.29 -16.03
CA LEU A 495 21.33 26.21 -15.14
C LEU A 495 22.60 26.76 -15.78
N LEU A 496 23.40 25.90 -16.42
CA LEU A 496 24.63 26.31 -17.10
C LEU A 496 24.34 27.33 -18.21
N VAL A 497 23.33 27.05 -19.05
CA VAL A 497 22.91 27.96 -20.11
C VAL A 497 22.42 29.28 -19.50
N SER A 498 21.57 29.22 -18.46
CA SER A 498 21.07 30.41 -17.76
C SER A 498 22.19 31.30 -17.24
N VAL A 499 23.26 30.73 -16.65
CA VAL A 499 24.44 31.48 -16.18
C VAL A 499 25.23 32.13 -17.32
N GLY A 500 25.20 31.52 -18.51
CA GLY A 500 25.75 32.08 -19.74
C GLY A 500 25.08 33.39 -20.16
N PHE A 501 23.80 33.57 -19.85
CA PHE A 501 23.06 34.82 -20.06
C PHE A 501 23.25 35.71 -18.81
N SER A 502 24.06 36.78 -18.93
CA SER A 502 24.56 37.61 -17.82
C SER A 502 23.50 38.34 -16.95
N THR A 503 22.22 38.17 -17.24
CA THR A 503 21.07 38.84 -16.60
C THR A 503 20.59 38.11 -15.35
N ARG A 504 20.15 38.88 -14.34
CA ARG A 504 19.71 38.32 -13.04
C ARG A 504 18.27 37.78 -13.04
N ASN A 505 17.45 38.10 -14.06
CA ASN A 505 16.04 37.71 -14.10
C ASN A 505 15.76 36.48 -14.98
N ASN A 506 16.73 35.59 -15.16
CA ASN A 506 16.54 34.38 -15.96
C ASN A 506 15.69 33.35 -15.21
N HIS A 507 14.70 32.80 -15.91
CA HIS A 507 13.78 31.78 -15.43
C HIS A 507 13.83 30.55 -16.33
N TRP A 508 13.41 29.39 -15.83
CA TRP A 508 13.41 28.14 -16.62
C TRP A 508 12.50 28.17 -17.86
N GLU A 509 11.61 29.17 -17.99
CA GLU A 509 10.74 29.38 -19.17
C GLU A 509 11.25 30.49 -20.10
N PHE A 510 12.13 31.37 -19.61
CA PHE A 510 12.45 32.63 -20.27
C PHE A 510 13.77 33.21 -19.76
N PHE A 511 14.66 33.57 -20.68
CA PHE A 511 15.88 34.32 -20.39
C PHE A 511 15.72 35.75 -20.90
N GLU A 512 15.97 36.74 -20.05
CA GLU A 512 15.70 38.16 -20.33
C GLU A 512 16.34 38.64 -21.64
N ASP A 513 17.57 38.20 -21.87
CA ASP A 513 18.38 38.55 -23.03
C ASP A 513 18.21 37.62 -24.24
N GLY A 514 17.48 36.52 -24.07
CA GLY A 514 17.44 35.38 -24.98
C GLY A 514 16.06 35.05 -25.56
N GLY A 515 14.99 35.31 -24.80
CA GLY A 515 13.61 34.95 -25.15
C GLY A 515 13.10 33.71 -24.41
N THR A 516 12.02 33.11 -24.90
CA THR A 516 11.44 31.89 -24.33
C THR A 516 12.37 30.69 -24.51
N VAL A 517 12.27 29.75 -23.58
CA VAL A 517 13.13 28.56 -23.50
C VAL A 517 12.27 27.30 -23.58
N MET A 518 12.66 26.41 -24.49
CA MET A 518 12.19 25.03 -24.57
C MET A 518 13.32 24.10 -24.15
N SER A 519 13.07 23.25 -23.15
CA SER A 519 14.04 22.26 -22.68
C SER A 519 13.42 20.88 -22.73
N ILE A 520 14.10 19.93 -23.38
CA ILE A 520 13.69 18.54 -23.51
C ILE A 520 14.83 17.66 -22.96
N ALA A 521 14.47 16.73 -22.07
CA ALA A 521 15.37 15.83 -21.36
C ALA A 521 15.49 14.44 -22.00
N LEU A 522 14.56 14.11 -22.91
CA LEU A 522 14.50 12.80 -23.54
C LEU A 522 15.73 12.53 -24.42
N GLN A 523 16.24 11.30 -24.32
CA GLN A 523 17.17 10.73 -25.31
C GLN A 523 16.40 9.94 -26.38
N TYR A 524 15.40 9.17 -25.95
CA TYR A 524 14.50 8.42 -26.82
C TYR A 524 13.09 8.98 -26.73
N TRP A 525 12.32 8.86 -27.81
CA TRP A 525 10.93 9.29 -27.86
C TRP A 525 10.16 8.44 -28.87
N SER A 526 8.84 8.67 -28.99
CA SER A 526 7.99 7.89 -29.88
C SER A 526 7.66 8.53 -31.23
N GLY A 527 8.15 9.76 -31.44
CA GLY A 527 7.90 10.54 -32.65
C GLY A 527 6.78 11.57 -32.55
N PRO A 528 6.63 12.42 -33.59
CA PRO A 528 5.54 13.38 -33.65
C PRO A 528 4.18 12.67 -33.77
N ALA A 529 3.13 13.29 -33.24
CA ALA A 529 1.79 12.71 -33.16
C ALA A 529 1.18 12.35 -34.53
N SER A 530 1.57 13.05 -35.59
CA SER A 530 1.15 12.80 -36.97
C SER A 530 2.03 11.77 -37.71
N GLY A 531 3.14 11.36 -37.12
CA GLY A 531 4.15 10.49 -37.73
C GLY A 531 3.98 9.01 -37.42
N ARG A 532 4.97 8.22 -37.85
CA ARG A 532 5.07 6.79 -37.47
C ARG A 532 5.44 6.68 -36.00
N THR A 533 4.68 5.89 -35.25
CA THR A 533 4.98 5.58 -33.85
C THR A 533 6.06 4.52 -33.75
N GLY A 534 7.04 4.74 -32.87
CA GLY A 534 8.10 3.78 -32.60
C GLY A 534 9.24 4.41 -31.79
N VAL A 535 9.87 3.62 -30.92
CA VAL A 535 11.01 4.08 -30.12
C VAL A 535 12.18 4.39 -31.04
N ARG A 536 12.77 5.58 -30.86
CA ARG A 536 13.92 6.05 -31.63
C ARG A 536 14.66 7.14 -30.88
N GLU A 537 15.91 7.37 -31.25
CA GLU A 537 16.65 8.49 -30.67
C GLU A 537 16.06 9.81 -31.16
N LEU A 538 16.05 10.81 -30.29
CA LEU A 538 15.53 12.13 -30.62
C LEU A 538 16.35 12.81 -31.73
N SER A 539 17.62 12.45 -31.88
CA SER A 539 18.51 12.91 -32.95
C SER A 539 18.28 12.25 -34.32
N ASP A 540 17.49 11.18 -34.40
CA ASP A 540 17.24 10.48 -35.67
C ASP A 540 16.18 11.19 -36.52
N ASP A 541 15.28 11.94 -35.87
CA ASP A 541 14.22 12.68 -36.54
C ASP A 541 14.67 14.11 -36.87
N PRO A 542 14.11 14.73 -37.94
CA PRO A 542 14.30 16.14 -38.23
C PRO A 542 13.99 17.02 -37.02
N LEU A 543 14.83 18.01 -36.76
CA LEU A 543 14.68 18.90 -35.60
C LEU A 543 13.26 19.51 -35.50
N ILE A 544 12.69 19.89 -36.65
CA ILE A 544 11.34 20.48 -36.75
C ILE A 544 10.23 19.56 -36.24
N ASP A 545 10.38 18.24 -36.36
CA ASP A 545 9.41 17.27 -35.86
C ASP A 545 9.41 17.22 -34.33
N VAL A 546 10.57 17.46 -33.71
CA VAL A 546 10.73 17.52 -32.26
C VAL A 546 10.19 18.83 -31.71
N ILE A 547 10.62 19.96 -32.28
CA ILE A 547 10.42 21.30 -31.68
C ILE A 547 9.17 22.01 -32.21
N GLY A 548 8.59 21.50 -33.31
CA GLY A 548 7.43 22.06 -33.97
C GLY A 548 7.76 23.20 -34.94
N PRO A 549 6.78 23.63 -35.76
CA PRO A 549 6.97 24.62 -36.82
C PRO A 549 7.25 26.04 -36.34
N ASP A 550 6.96 26.35 -35.07
CA ASP A 550 7.21 27.65 -34.45
C ASP A 550 8.02 27.46 -33.17
N PRO A 551 9.34 27.22 -33.30
CA PRO A 551 10.18 26.90 -32.16
C PRO A 551 10.42 28.08 -31.23
N ASP A 552 10.59 27.77 -29.94
CA ASP A 552 11.10 28.74 -28.98
C ASP A 552 12.52 29.22 -29.39
N PRO A 553 12.88 30.49 -29.13
CA PRO A 553 14.20 31.05 -29.37
C PRO A 553 15.34 30.17 -28.89
N ILE A 554 15.23 29.62 -27.67
CA ILE A 554 16.28 28.84 -27.05
C ILE A 554 15.78 27.42 -26.88
N ILE A 555 16.50 26.48 -27.46
CA ILE A 555 16.19 25.06 -27.39
C ILE A 555 17.33 24.32 -26.74
N ILE A 556 17.02 23.54 -25.72
CA ILE A 556 17.97 22.75 -24.96
C ILE A 556 17.54 21.28 -25.06
N LEU A 557 18.35 20.47 -25.75
CA LEU A 557 18.15 19.03 -25.91
C LEU A 557 19.17 18.29 -25.06
N SER A 558 18.88 18.22 -23.75
CA SER A 558 19.81 17.70 -22.73
C SER A 558 20.00 16.19 -22.75
N GLY A 559 19.08 15.44 -23.38
CA GLY A 559 19.24 14.01 -23.65
C GLY A 559 20.04 13.70 -24.93
N VAL A 560 20.21 14.68 -25.83
CA VAL A 560 20.79 14.45 -27.15
C VAL A 560 22.32 14.55 -27.14
N ARG A 561 22.96 13.51 -27.65
CA ARG A 561 24.42 13.39 -27.75
C ARG A 561 24.98 13.83 -29.11
N ALA A 562 24.13 14.00 -30.12
CA ALA A 562 24.52 14.62 -31.38
C ALA A 562 24.86 16.12 -31.16
N PRO A 563 25.83 16.68 -31.89
CA PRO A 563 26.12 18.12 -31.85
C PRO A 563 25.03 18.93 -32.55
N SER A 564 24.86 20.21 -32.19
CA SER A 564 23.82 21.09 -32.77
C SER A 564 23.95 21.25 -34.29
N SER A 565 25.17 21.27 -34.83
CA SER A 565 25.44 21.39 -36.27
C SER A 565 24.86 20.23 -37.08
N MET A 566 24.86 19.02 -36.52
CA MET A 566 24.28 17.84 -37.15
C MET A 566 22.75 17.95 -37.19
N LEU A 567 22.12 18.42 -36.12
CA LEU A 567 20.67 18.56 -36.02
C LEU A 567 20.11 19.68 -36.91
N LEU A 568 20.89 20.75 -37.11
CA LEU A 568 20.56 21.85 -38.00
C LEU A 568 20.84 21.53 -39.47
N ASN A 569 21.39 20.35 -39.78
CA ASN A 569 21.90 19.97 -41.10
C ASN A 569 22.88 21.01 -41.70
N ALA A 570 23.62 21.74 -40.86
CA ALA A 570 24.49 22.81 -41.28
C ALA A 570 25.76 22.25 -41.95
N GLY A 571 25.86 22.36 -43.27
CA GLY A 571 27.05 22.04 -44.05
C GLY A 571 28.12 23.14 -43.98
N MET A 572 29.37 22.82 -44.34
CA MET A 572 30.46 23.82 -44.42
C MET A 572 30.22 24.91 -45.49
N ALA A 573 29.20 24.77 -46.33
CA ALA A 573 28.81 25.72 -47.37
C ALA A 573 27.51 26.48 -47.03
N ASP A 574 26.88 26.21 -45.88
CA ASP A 574 25.67 26.91 -45.47
C ASP A 574 26.03 28.25 -44.85
N ASP A 575 25.70 29.34 -45.55
CA ASP A 575 25.82 30.68 -44.99
C ASP A 575 24.71 30.89 -43.94
N ALA A 576 25.04 31.53 -42.82
CA ALA A 576 24.06 31.92 -41.79
C ALA A 576 22.91 32.79 -42.35
N GLU A 577 23.12 33.41 -43.51
CA GLU A 577 22.13 34.19 -44.25
C GLU A 577 20.98 33.32 -44.79
N THR A 578 21.26 32.11 -45.27
CA THR A 578 20.25 31.20 -45.85
C THR A 578 19.21 30.75 -44.81
N ALA A 579 19.61 30.61 -43.55
CA ALA A 579 18.74 30.23 -42.42
C ALA A 579 17.80 31.36 -41.97
N THR A 580 18.01 32.60 -42.43
CA THR A 580 17.21 33.78 -42.04
C THR A 580 16.28 34.31 -43.15
N SER A 581 16.22 33.59 -44.29
CA SER A 581 15.30 33.89 -45.39
C SER A 581 13.84 33.66 -45.00
N MET A 582 12.91 34.47 -45.52
CA MET A 582 11.46 34.27 -45.31
C MET A 582 10.95 32.92 -45.84
N ALA A 583 11.68 32.28 -46.76
CA ALA A 583 11.34 30.98 -47.33
C ALA A 583 12.01 29.80 -46.62
N ALA A 584 12.89 30.05 -45.65
CA ALA A 584 13.55 29.00 -44.87
C ALA A 584 12.70 28.58 -43.66
N GLU A 585 12.84 27.33 -43.24
CA GLU A 585 12.23 26.84 -42.01
C GLU A 585 12.72 27.68 -40.82
N ARG A 586 11.81 28.03 -39.89
CA ARG A 586 12.18 28.80 -38.70
C ARG A 586 13.08 27.94 -37.81
N GLN A 587 14.33 28.38 -37.66
CA GLN A 587 15.29 27.71 -36.78
C GLN A 587 15.35 28.39 -35.40
N PRO A 588 15.62 27.62 -34.33
CA PRO A 588 15.88 28.20 -33.03
C PRO A 588 17.12 29.09 -33.09
N HIS A 589 17.11 30.12 -32.27
CA HIS A 589 18.19 31.07 -32.19
C HIS A 589 19.44 30.53 -31.49
N LEU A 590 19.23 29.59 -30.57
CA LEU A 590 20.28 28.89 -29.86
C LEU A 590 19.80 27.44 -29.66
N LEU A 591 20.54 26.49 -30.22
CA LEU A 591 20.35 25.07 -29.99
C LEU A 591 21.51 24.56 -29.12
N VAL A 592 21.18 24.01 -27.96
CA VAL A 592 22.15 23.46 -27.01
C VAL A 592 21.92 21.97 -26.87
N THR A 593 22.98 21.18 -27.03
CA THR A 593 22.95 19.73 -26.82
C THR A 593 23.84 19.32 -25.66
N ARG A 594 23.65 18.11 -25.14
CA ARG A 594 24.49 17.56 -24.05
C ARG A 594 25.97 17.51 -24.43
N SER A 595 26.25 17.14 -25.68
CA SER A 595 27.61 16.93 -26.17
C SER A 595 28.49 18.18 -26.09
N GLU A 596 27.89 19.33 -26.39
CA GLU A 596 28.55 20.64 -26.36
C GLU A 596 28.81 21.09 -24.93
N MET A 597 27.84 20.86 -24.03
CA MET A 597 27.90 21.34 -22.65
C MET A 597 28.83 20.49 -21.77
N TYR A 598 29.09 19.24 -22.14
CA TYR A 598 29.95 18.34 -21.35
C TYR A 598 31.33 18.93 -21.01
N ARG A 599 31.97 19.63 -21.97
CA ARG A 599 33.27 20.28 -21.71
C ARG A 599 33.16 21.45 -20.74
N HIS A 600 32.09 22.24 -20.85
CA HIS A 600 31.85 23.37 -19.97
C HIS A 600 31.50 22.93 -18.55
N LEU A 601 30.73 21.85 -18.38
CA LEU A 601 30.42 21.28 -17.06
C LEU A 601 31.67 20.67 -16.40
N SER A 602 32.51 19.98 -17.16
CA SER A 602 33.68 19.28 -16.60
C SER A 602 34.90 20.16 -16.36
N ARG A 603 35.14 21.17 -17.20
CA ARG A 603 36.37 21.98 -17.19
C ARG A 603 36.15 23.47 -17.45
N GLY A 604 34.89 23.91 -17.60
CA GLY A 604 34.57 25.30 -17.86
C GLY A 604 34.74 26.16 -16.61
N THR A 605 35.12 27.42 -16.84
CA THR A 605 35.03 28.49 -15.84
C THR A 605 33.84 29.40 -16.14
N LEU A 606 33.38 30.16 -15.15
CA LEU A 606 32.31 31.16 -15.32
C LEU A 606 32.56 32.10 -16.52
N GLU A 607 33.80 32.59 -16.66
CA GLU A 607 34.19 33.46 -17.77
C GLU A 607 34.11 32.74 -19.13
N SER A 608 34.56 31.48 -19.19
CA SER A 608 34.53 30.70 -20.42
C SER A 608 33.10 30.43 -20.90
N VAL A 609 32.18 30.15 -19.97
CA VAL A 609 30.77 29.89 -20.25
C VAL A 609 30.07 31.16 -20.74
N ARG A 610 30.26 32.29 -20.04
CA ARG A 610 29.71 33.59 -20.47
C ARG A 610 30.27 34.04 -21.81
N LYS A 611 31.57 33.81 -22.05
CA LYS A 611 32.20 34.11 -23.34
C LYS A 611 31.60 33.26 -24.46
N TYR A 612 31.41 31.95 -24.23
CA TYR A 612 30.82 31.04 -25.21
C TYR A 612 29.42 31.49 -25.64
N PHE A 613 28.51 31.67 -24.69
CA PHE A 613 27.13 32.11 -25.00
C PHE A 613 27.07 33.56 -25.49
N GLY A 614 27.97 34.43 -25.01
CA GLY A 614 28.13 35.79 -25.51
C GLY A 614 28.55 35.85 -26.97
N GLN A 615 29.49 35.00 -27.40
CA GLN A 615 29.92 34.89 -28.80
C GLN A 615 28.78 34.42 -29.70
N GLN A 616 28.08 33.35 -29.31
CA GLN A 616 26.91 32.84 -30.03
C GLN A 616 25.84 33.93 -30.24
N ARG A 617 25.61 34.77 -29.21
CA ARG A 617 24.67 35.89 -29.30
C ARG A 617 25.13 36.97 -30.28
N ILE A 618 26.41 37.35 -30.25
CA ILE A 618 26.97 38.38 -31.14
C ILE A 618 26.94 37.90 -32.59
N GLU A 619 27.34 36.65 -32.85
CA GLU A 619 27.33 36.06 -34.19
C GLU A 619 25.91 36.06 -34.77
N ARG A 620 24.93 35.69 -33.96
CA ARG A 620 23.52 35.74 -34.35
C ARG A 620 23.02 37.16 -34.62
N GLN A 621 23.34 38.13 -33.75
CA GLN A 621 22.90 39.50 -33.95
C GLN A 621 23.45 40.07 -35.27
N ARG A 622 24.72 39.77 -35.58
CA ARG A 622 25.33 40.12 -36.87
C ARG A 622 24.64 39.43 -38.05
N ALA A 623 24.34 38.14 -37.95
CA ALA A 623 23.63 37.41 -39.00
C ALA A 623 22.24 38.02 -39.28
N ARG A 624 21.52 38.42 -38.23
CA ARG A 624 20.22 39.09 -38.36
C ARG A 624 20.33 40.48 -38.98
N GLU A 625 21.28 41.29 -38.54
CA GLU A 625 21.52 42.64 -39.10
C GLU A 625 21.91 42.54 -40.59
N ALA A 626 22.79 41.60 -40.95
CA ALA A 626 23.17 41.34 -42.34
C ALA A 626 21.97 40.91 -43.20
N ALA A 627 21.11 40.03 -42.68
CA ALA A 627 19.90 39.60 -43.39
C ALA A 627 18.93 40.78 -43.64
N ILE A 628 18.69 41.62 -42.63
CA ILE A 628 17.85 42.82 -42.74
C ILE A 628 18.41 43.79 -43.79
N ASP A 629 19.71 44.06 -43.75
CA ASP A 629 20.42 44.92 -44.70
C ASP A 629 20.30 44.41 -46.15
N LYS A 630 20.35 43.08 -46.35
CA LYS A 630 20.23 42.46 -47.67
C LYS A 630 18.81 42.56 -48.22
N THR A 631 17.79 42.39 -47.38
CA THR A 631 16.38 42.62 -47.76
C THR A 631 16.05 44.10 -48.04
N THR A 632 16.73 45.05 -47.38
CA THR A 632 16.49 46.49 -47.59
C THR A 632 17.26 47.07 -48.77
N LYS A 633 18.40 46.47 -49.17
CA LYS A 633 19.18 46.86 -50.36
C LYS A 633 18.78 46.11 -51.64
N GLY A 634 17.90 45.11 -51.53
CA GLY A 634 17.46 44.24 -52.63
C GLY A 634 16.02 44.46 -53.12
N ALA A 635 15.39 45.59 -52.80
CA ALA A 635 14.07 45.99 -53.30
C ALA A 635 14.17 47.07 -54.39
#